data_AF-A0A7X0HEF7-F1
#
_entry.id   AF-A0A7X0HEF7-F1
#
_cell.length_a   1.000
_cell.length_b   1.000
_cell.length_c   1.000
_cell.angle_alpha   90.00
_cell.angle_beta   90.00
_cell.angle_gamma   90.00
#
_symmetry.space_group_name_H-M   'P 1'
#
loop_
_entity.id
_entity.type
_entity.pdbx_description
1 polymer ?
#
loop_
_entity_poly.entity_id
_entity_poly.type
_entity_poly.pdbx_seq_one_letter_code
_entity_poly.pdbx_strand_id
1 'polypeptide(L)'
;MPCSRPLARWAFAHRLKEAEWTWKDSLRYTPECDTIGGTSGSPVIDRRTGRVVAVNSTGNDDGERCTFSNPRQVDRRGRVTVRHAMGYGQQTYRIARCISRNSSVEPGRWGCRLPEPAQRP
;
A
#
# COMPACT_ATOMS: atom_id res chain seq x y z
N MET A 1 -2.64 -3.62 -16.49
CA MET A 1 -4.10 -3.86 -16.55
C MET A 1 -4.76 -3.09 -15.41
N PRO A 2 -5.84 -2.31 -15.62
CA PRO A 2 -6.42 -1.50 -14.55
C PRO A 2 -7.26 -2.36 -13.59
N CYS A 3 -6.77 -2.51 -12.36
CA CYS A 3 -7.51 -2.97 -11.18
C CYS A 3 -8.73 -2.09 -10.92
N SER A 4 -9.86 -2.42 -11.55
CA SER A 4 -10.95 -1.46 -11.74
C SER A 4 -12.25 -1.84 -11.04
N ARG A 5 -12.25 -2.86 -10.16
CA ARG A 5 -13.43 -3.22 -9.34
C ARG A 5 -13.37 -2.56 -7.97
N PRO A 6 -14.51 -2.11 -7.42
CA PRO A 6 -14.55 -1.29 -6.22
C PRO A 6 -13.96 -2.06 -5.04
N LEU A 7 -12.96 -1.46 -4.41
CA LEU A 7 -12.40 -1.93 -3.15
C LEU A 7 -13.52 -1.84 -2.10
N ALA A 8 -14.22 -2.95 -1.87
CA ALA A 8 -15.12 -3.08 -0.74
C ALA A 8 -14.36 -2.68 0.53
N ARG A 9 -15.07 -2.21 1.56
CA ARG A 9 -14.50 -1.83 2.87
C ARG A 9 -13.63 -2.92 3.55
N TRP A 10 -13.63 -4.15 3.01
CA TRP A 10 -12.86 -5.33 3.42
C TRP A 10 -11.56 -5.56 2.62
N ALA A 11 -11.23 -4.68 1.69
CA ALA A 11 -10.06 -4.76 0.82
C ALA A 11 -8.77 -4.23 1.45
N PHE A 12 -8.75 -3.97 2.76
CA PHE A 12 -7.56 -3.46 3.45
C PHE A 12 -6.89 -4.54 4.30
N ALA A 13 -5.58 -4.72 4.12
CA ALA A 13 -4.73 -5.42 5.07
C ALA A 13 -4.34 -4.43 6.18
N HIS A 14 -4.84 -4.64 7.40
CA HIS A 14 -4.59 -3.75 8.53
C HIS A 14 -3.08 -3.52 8.76
N ARG A 15 -2.33 -4.62 8.87
CA ARG A 15 -0.88 -4.62 8.72
C ARG A 15 -0.48 -5.63 7.67
N LEU A 16 0.46 -5.24 6.83
CA LEU A 16 1.16 -6.12 5.90
C LEU A 16 2.61 -6.18 6.36
N LYS A 17 3.17 -7.38 6.51
CA LYS A 17 4.55 -7.58 6.95
C LYS A 17 5.31 -8.41 5.93
N GLU A 18 6.44 -7.92 5.45
CA GLU A 18 7.32 -8.54 4.47
C GLU A 18 8.75 -8.28 4.92
N ALA A 19 9.55 -9.33 5.07
CA ALA A 19 10.87 -9.24 5.70
C ALA A 19 10.83 -8.33 6.95
N GLU A 20 11.57 -7.23 6.93
CA GLU A 20 11.69 -6.27 8.04
C GLU A 20 10.64 -5.14 7.99
N TRP A 21 9.91 -5.01 6.88
CA TRP A 21 8.98 -3.91 6.67
C TRP A 21 7.58 -4.22 7.22
N THR A 22 6.94 -3.18 7.74
CA THR A 22 5.53 -3.23 8.15
C THR A 22 4.78 -2.05 7.54
N TRP A 23 3.83 -2.36 6.67
CA TRP A 23 2.89 -1.37 6.15
C TRP A 23 1.58 -1.39 6.92
N LYS A 24 0.87 -0.26 6.86
CA LYS A 24 -0.44 -0.08 7.47
C LYS A 24 -1.47 0.20 6.39
N ASP A 25 -2.60 -0.47 6.49
CA ASP A 25 -3.76 -0.31 5.63
C ASP A 25 -3.42 -0.48 4.13
N SER A 26 -2.66 -1.51 3.76
CA SER A 26 -2.38 -1.79 2.35
C SER A 26 -3.65 -2.27 1.64
N LEU A 27 -3.86 -1.84 0.41
CA LEU A 27 -4.89 -2.38 -0.48
C LEU A 27 -4.54 -3.83 -0.79
N ARG A 28 -5.51 -4.71 -0.64
CA ARG A 28 -5.47 -6.08 -1.14
C ARG A 28 -6.20 -6.09 -2.47
N TYR A 29 -5.55 -6.59 -3.51
CA TYR A 29 -6.19 -6.70 -4.81
C TYR A 29 -7.14 -7.88 -4.90
N THR A 30 -7.91 -7.92 -5.97
CA THR A 30 -8.70 -9.09 -6.34
C THR A 30 -7.87 -9.98 -7.28
N PRO A 31 -8.16 -11.27 -7.43
CA PRO A 31 -7.38 -12.16 -8.29
C PRO A 31 -7.27 -11.71 -9.76
N GLU A 32 -8.22 -10.90 -10.25
CA GLU A 32 -8.19 -10.34 -11.61
C GLU A 32 -7.12 -9.24 -11.79
N CYS A 33 -6.54 -8.77 -10.69
CA CYS A 33 -5.39 -7.87 -10.69
C CYS A 33 -4.09 -8.64 -10.74
N ASP A 34 -3.63 -8.89 -11.96
CA ASP A 34 -2.37 -9.57 -12.19
C ASP A 34 -1.20 -8.56 -12.13
N THR A 35 -0.66 -8.36 -10.92
CA THR A 35 0.56 -7.58 -10.72
C THR A 35 1.76 -8.49 -10.74
N ILE A 36 2.70 -8.24 -11.65
CA ILE A 36 3.91 -9.04 -11.83
C ILE A 36 5.14 -8.32 -11.25
N GLY A 37 6.21 -9.07 -11.01
CA GLY A 37 7.52 -8.52 -10.69
C GLY A 37 7.92 -7.40 -11.68
N GLY A 38 8.47 -6.31 -11.14
CA GLY A 38 8.82 -5.12 -11.94
C GLY A 38 7.69 -4.08 -12.10
N THR A 39 6.44 -4.39 -11.69
CA THR A 39 5.35 -3.39 -11.67
C THR A 39 5.28 -2.59 -10.37
N SER A 40 6.10 -2.89 -9.38
CA SER A 40 6.21 -2.15 -8.11
C SER A 40 6.52 -0.67 -8.38
N GLY A 41 5.84 0.23 -7.66
CA GLY A 41 5.92 1.68 -7.88
C GLY A 41 4.81 2.23 -8.80
N SER A 42 4.10 1.38 -9.55
CA SER A 42 3.01 1.82 -10.42
C SER A 42 1.84 2.43 -9.62
N PRO A 43 1.18 3.49 -10.13
CA PRO A 43 0.08 4.13 -9.42
C PRO A 43 -1.20 3.28 -9.49
N VAL A 44 -1.94 3.24 -8.37
CA VAL A 44 -3.31 2.73 -8.32
C VAL A 44 -4.26 3.92 -8.42
N ILE A 45 -5.06 3.97 -9.48
CA ILE A 45 -5.93 5.10 -9.81
C ILE A 45 -7.39 4.78 -9.46
N ASP A 46 -8.03 5.65 -8.69
CA ASP A 46 -9.48 5.64 -8.53
C ASP A 46 -10.13 6.14 -9.82
N ARG A 47 -10.84 5.25 -10.55
CA ARG A 47 -11.41 5.56 -11.87
C ARG A 47 -12.48 6.65 -11.85
N ARG A 48 -13.13 6.89 -10.71
CA ARG A 48 -14.20 7.89 -10.58
C ARG A 48 -13.62 9.30 -10.41
N THR A 49 -12.47 9.41 -9.75
CA THR A 49 -11.87 10.69 -9.37
C THR A 49 -10.58 11.00 -10.12
N GLY A 50 -9.98 10.02 -10.80
CA GLY A 50 -8.67 10.14 -11.46
C GLY A 50 -7.50 10.28 -10.48
N ARG A 51 -7.73 10.09 -9.17
CA ARG A 51 -6.70 10.29 -8.14
C ARG A 51 -5.86 9.03 -7.91
N VAL A 52 -4.58 9.23 -7.62
CA VAL A 52 -3.68 8.18 -7.12
C VAL A 52 -4.04 7.86 -5.66
N VAL A 53 -4.58 6.67 -5.42
CA VAL A 53 -5.04 6.23 -4.08
C VAL A 53 -4.08 5.27 -3.39
N ALA A 54 -3.20 4.62 -4.16
CA ALA A 54 -2.13 3.78 -3.65
C ALA A 54 -0.98 3.66 -4.67
N VAL A 55 0.10 3.03 -4.24
CA VAL A 55 1.26 2.66 -5.05
C VAL A 55 1.39 1.15 -5.00
N ASN A 56 1.45 0.49 -6.15
CA ASN A 56 1.67 -0.95 -6.22
C ASN A 56 2.97 -1.33 -5.51
N SER A 57 2.97 -2.33 -4.64
CA SER A 57 4.12 -2.61 -3.78
C SER A 57 4.66 -4.03 -3.90
N THR A 58 3.89 -5.03 -3.43
CA THR A 58 4.38 -6.40 -3.22
C THR A 58 3.26 -7.40 -3.52
N GLY A 59 3.63 -8.64 -3.83
CA GLY A 59 2.76 -9.82 -3.93
C GLY A 59 3.21 -10.87 -2.95
N ASN A 60 2.40 -11.91 -2.70
CA ASN A 60 2.85 -13.12 -2.02
C ASN A 60 3.03 -14.23 -3.05
N ASP A 61 4.26 -14.40 -3.50
CA ASP A 61 4.57 -15.12 -4.73
C ASP A 61 4.68 -16.64 -4.51
N ASP A 62 5.16 -17.06 -3.34
CA ASP A 62 5.51 -18.46 -3.05
C ASP A 62 4.66 -19.08 -1.92
N GLY A 63 3.73 -18.31 -1.33
CA GLY A 63 2.96 -18.78 -0.18
C GLY A 63 3.75 -18.74 1.13
N GLU A 64 4.95 -18.14 1.13
CA GLU A 64 5.78 -18.03 2.32
C GLU A 64 5.28 -16.94 3.27
N ARG A 65 5.89 -16.89 4.46
CA ARG A 65 5.48 -16.03 5.56
C ARG A 65 6.60 -15.08 5.97
N CYS A 66 6.44 -13.80 5.64
CA CYS A 66 7.37 -12.73 6.00
C CYS A 66 8.77 -12.85 5.38
N THR A 67 8.91 -13.54 4.26
CA THR A 67 10.10 -13.43 3.42
C THR A 67 9.91 -12.30 2.40
N PHE A 68 10.96 -11.97 1.66
CA PHE A 68 10.88 -11.00 0.57
C PHE A 68 9.92 -11.52 -0.51
N SER A 69 9.09 -10.65 -1.10
CA SER A 69 8.01 -11.02 -2.04
C SER A 69 6.95 -11.97 -1.46
N ASN A 70 6.85 -12.06 -0.14
CA ASN A 70 5.98 -13.02 0.55
C ASN A 70 5.38 -12.44 1.84
N PRO A 71 4.58 -11.37 1.73
CA PRO A 71 4.01 -10.70 2.87
C PRO A 71 2.92 -11.54 3.54
N ARG A 72 2.79 -11.36 4.86
CA ARG A 72 1.63 -11.83 5.64
C ARG A 72 0.78 -10.66 6.11
N GLN A 73 -0.52 -10.90 6.19
CA GLN A 73 -1.45 -9.98 6.81
C GLN A 73 -1.51 -10.24 8.32
N VAL A 74 -1.56 -9.17 9.11
CA VAL A 74 -1.81 -9.23 10.54
C VAL A 74 -3.03 -8.36 10.84
N ASP A 75 -4.10 -8.96 11.33
CA ASP A 75 -5.32 -8.24 11.68
C ASP A 75 -5.20 -7.53 13.04
N ARG A 76 -6.25 -6.80 13.44
CA ARG A 76 -6.28 -6.02 14.69
C ARG A 76 -6.16 -6.89 15.95
N ARG A 77 -6.49 -8.18 15.86
CA ARG A 77 -6.36 -9.15 16.96
C ARG A 77 -5.02 -9.90 16.91
N GLY A 78 -4.13 -9.53 15.98
CA GLY A 78 -2.85 -10.19 15.79
C GLY A 78 -2.93 -11.48 14.98
N ARG A 79 -4.10 -11.87 14.46
CA ARG A 79 -4.23 -13.08 13.65
C ARG A 79 -3.51 -12.89 12.32
N VAL A 80 -2.78 -13.92 11.95
CA VAL A 80 -1.94 -13.96 10.77
C VAL A 80 -2.69 -14.64 9.63
N THR A 81 -2.61 -14.06 8.43
CA THR A 81 -3.13 -14.70 7.22
C THR A 81 -2.10 -14.55 6.10
N VAL A 82 -1.68 -15.67 5.54
CA VAL A 82 -0.91 -15.72 4.30
C VAL A 82 -1.90 -15.93 3.15
N ARG A 83 -1.68 -15.26 2.03
CA ARG A 83 -2.52 -15.38 0.84
C ARG A 83 -1.63 -15.51 -0.38
N HIS A 84 -1.36 -16.74 -0.77
CA HIS A 84 -0.59 -17.03 -1.98
C HIS A 84 -1.22 -16.36 -3.22
N ALA A 85 -0.36 -15.90 -4.14
CA ALA A 85 -0.66 -15.16 -5.36
C ALA A 85 -1.46 -13.86 -5.14
N MET A 86 -1.43 -13.28 -3.94
CA MET A 86 -2.17 -12.06 -3.63
C MET A 86 -1.29 -10.82 -3.78
N GLY A 87 -1.70 -9.90 -4.64
CA GLY A 87 -1.05 -8.59 -4.81
C GLY A 87 -1.56 -7.52 -3.84
N TYR A 88 -0.69 -6.55 -3.55
CA TYR A 88 -0.95 -5.44 -2.64
C TYR A 88 -0.45 -4.10 -3.17
N GLY A 89 -1.14 -3.02 -2.78
CA GLY A 89 -0.72 -1.64 -3.00
C GLY A 89 -0.76 -0.82 -1.73
N GLN A 90 0.26 0.01 -1.49
CA GLN A 90 0.32 0.87 -0.32
C GLN A 90 -0.46 2.17 -0.53
N GLN A 91 -1.44 2.45 0.34
CA GLN A 91 -2.26 3.65 0.25
C GLN A 91 -1.45 4.95 0.42
N THR A 92 -1.86 5.98 -0.33
CA THR A 92 -1.21 7.30 -0.35
C THR A 92 -1.76 8.27 0.68
N TYR A 93 -2.83 7.94 1.42
CA TYR A 93 -3.54 8.89 2.28
C TYR A 93 -2.66 9.58 3.35
N ARG A 94 -1.55 8.94 3.76
CA ARG A 94 -0.61 9.49 4.74
C ARG A 94 0.26 10.62 4.18
N ILE A 95 0.56 10.55 2.89
CA ILE A 95 1.42 11.51 2.18
C ILE A 95 0.64 12.48 1.30
N ALA A 96 -0.59 12.12 0.91
CA ALA A 96 -1.38 12.90 -0.06
C ALA A 96 -1.58 14.36 0.35
N ARG A 97 -1.70 14.65 1.66
CA ARG A 97 -1.84 16.03 2.16
C ARG A 97 -0.53 16.80 2.25
N CYS A 98 0.60 16.10 2.21
CA CYS A 98 1.94 16.68 2.21
C CYS A 98 2.36 17.17 0.82
N ILE A 99 1.69 16.75 -0.26
CA ILE A 99 2.06 17.16 -1.62
C ILE A 99 1.33 18.45 -2.01
N SER A 100 2.06 19.53 -2.27
CA SER A 100 1.49 20.81 -2.67
C SER A 100 1.22 20.89 -4.18
N ARG A 101 0.69 22.04 -4.63
CA ARG A 101 0.25 22.22 -6.03
C ARG A 101 1.41 22.23 -7.04
N ASN A 102 2.63 22.50 -6.58
CA ASN A 102 3.84 22.47 -7.40
C ASN A 102 4.58 21.12 -7.30
N SER A 103 3.90 20.06 -6.83
CA SER A 103 4.47 18.73 -6.63
C SER A 103 5.61 18.66 -5.60
N SER A 104 5.71 19.62 -4.69
CA SER A 104 6.67 19.58 -3.57
C SER A 104 6.11 18.86 -2.35
N VAL A 105 7.00 18.22 -1.59
CA VAL A 105 6.66 17.64 -0.29
C VAL A 105 6.83 18.72 0.78
N GLU A 106 5.73 19.08 1.44
CA GLU A 106 5.66 20.09 2.50
C GLU A 106 5.16 19.44 3.81
N PRO A 107 6.08 18.99 4.70
CA PRO A 107 5.70 18.34 5.96
C PRO A 107 4.81 19.18 6.88
N GLY A 108 4.99 20.51 6.88
CA GLY A 108 4.23 21.44 7.71
C GLY A 108 2.82 21.77 7.18
N ARG A 109 2.41 21.20 6.04
CA ARG A 109 1.12 21.52 5.43
C ARG A 109 -0.04 20.93 6.24
N TRP A 110 -1.13 21.68 6.36
CA TRP A 110 -2.29 21.27 7.15
C TRP A 110 -2.81 19.87 6.77
N GLY A 111 -2.82 18.98 7.76
CA GLY A 111 -3.26 17.59 7.61
C GLY A 111 -2.23 16.64 7.01
N CYS A 112 -1.00 17.08 6.72
CA CYS A 112 0.12 16.15 6.47
C CYS A 112 0.33 15.24 7.69
N ARG A 113 0.61 13.96 7.45
CA ARG A 113 0.82 12.94 8.49
C ARG A 113 2.18 12.25 8.39
N LEU A 114 3.10 12.83 7.62
CA LEU A 114 4.48 12.37 7.63
C LEU A 114 5.12 12.73 8.97
N PRO A 115 6.01 11.89 9.51
CA PRO A 115 6.87 12.28 10.61
C PRO A 115 7.67 13.52 10.21
N GLU A 116 7.83 14.47 11.13
CA GLU A 116 8.79 15.54 10.93
C GLU A 116 10.21 14.94 10.93
N PRO A 117 11.08 15.38 10.02
CA PRO A 117 12.49 15.00 10.08
C PRO A 117 13.04 15.37 11.46
N ALA A 118 13.76 14.45 12.10
CA ALA A 118 14.58 14.83 13.24
C ALA A 118 15.52 15.94 12.78
N GLN A 119 15.55 17.08 13.48
CA GLN A 119 16.55 18.10 13.20
C GLN A 119 17.92 17.43 13.38
N ARG A 120 18.74 17.49 12.33
CA ARG A 120 20.14 17.10 12.46
C ARG A 120 20.78 18.10 13.44
N PRO A 121 21.48 17.64 14.48
CA PRO A 121 22.23 18.52 15.39
C PRO A 121 23.17 19.45 14.64
#